data_AF-A0A395JEG9-F1
#
_entry.id   AF-A0A395JEG9-F1
#
_cell.length_a   1.000
_cell.length_b   1.000
_cell.length_c   1.000
_cell.angle_alpha   90.00
_cell.angle_beta   90.00
_cell.angle_gamma   90.00
#
_symmetry.space_group_name_H-M   'P 1'
#
loop_
_entity.id
_entity.type
_entity.pdbx_description
1 polymer ?
#
loop_
_entity_poly.entity_id
_entity_poly.type
_entity_poly.pdbx_seq_one_letter_code
_entity_poly.pdbx_strand_id
1 'polypeptide(L)'
;MNPKQLENAIKNLGIKRVINFNGTEMKLACLLRQEDRRPFQAEWWKGKESYMVAVDDNGHFYLRHCGGYIFKVDPVTQQQETLAKNEEEFLSMISMDS
;
A
#
# COMPACT_ATOMS: atom_id res chain seq x y z
N MET A 1 -6.99 -1.64 -23.44
CA MET A 1 -7.23 -2.74 -22.50
C MET A 1 -8.73 -2.95 -22.38
N ASN A 2 -9.24 -4.17 -22.54
CA ASN A 2 -10.68 -4.43 -22.40
C ASN A 2 -11.06 -4.37 -20.92
N PRO A 3 -11.98 -3.49 -20.49
CA PRO A 3 -12.37 -3.37 -19.08
C PRO A 3 -12.80 -4.70 -18.45
N LYS A 4 -13.43 -5.61 -19.20
CA LYS A 4 -13.81 -6.94 -18.71
C LYS A 4 -12.61 -7.83 -18.39
N GLN A 5 -11.52 -7.70 -19.14
CA GLN A 5 -10.29 -8.47 -18.87
C GLN A 5 -9.61 -8.01 -17.59
N LEU A 6 -9.58 -6.69 -17.35
CA LEU A 6 -9.05 -6.12 -16.11
C LEU A 6 -9.88 -6.56 -14.90
N GLU A 7 -11.20 -6.42 -14.96
CA GLU A 7 -12.12 -6.85 -13.90
C GLU A 7 -11.97 -8.33 -13.55
N ASN A 8 -11.84 -9.20 -14.56
CA ASN A 8 -11.63 -10.62 -14.33
C ASN A 8 -10.27 -10.92 -13.68
N ALA A 9 -9.21 -10.18 -14.05
CA ALA A 9 -7.91 -10.31 -13.41
C ALA A 9 -7.96 -9.89 -11.93
N ILE A 10 -8.66 -8.79 -11.63
CA ILE A 10 -8.87 -8.31 -10.25
C ILE A 10 -9.65 -9.32 -9.42
N LYS A 11 -10.71 -9.93 -9.96
CA LYS A 11 -11.47 -10.99 -9.26
C LYS A 11 -10.63 -12.21 -8.89
N ASN A 12 -9.54 -12.47 -9.64
CA ASN A 12 -8.63 -13.56 -9.37
C ASN A 12 -7.51 -13.20 -8.39
N LEU A 13 -7.36 -11.92 -8.01
CA LEU A 13 -6.55 -11.54 -6.85
C LEU A 13 -7.30 -12.04 -5.61
N GLY A 14 -6.87 -13.20 -5.09
CA GLY A 14 -7.51 -13.85 -3.95
C GLY A 14 -7.53 -12.98 -2.69
N ILE A 15 -8.38 -13.35 -1.72
CA ILE A 15 -8.61 -12.79 -0.38
C ILE A 15 -8.25 -11.30 -0.24
N LYS A 16 -9.29 -10.47 -0.22
CA LYS A 16 -9.17 -9.04 0.09
C LYS A 16 -8.65 -8.87 1.51
N ARG A 17 -7.59 -8.08 1.64
CA ARG A 17 -7.00 -7.71 2.92
C ARG A 17 -7.41 -6.29 3.23
N VAL A 18 -7.73 -6.01 4.48
CA VAL A 18 -8.17 -4.69 4.93
C VAL A 18 -7.26 -4.16 6.02
N ILE A 19 -7.13 -2.83 6.07
CA ILE A 19 -6.51 -2.08 7.15
C ILE A 19 -7.54 -1.10 7.67
N ASN A 20 -7.73 -1.06 8.99
CA ASN A 20 -8.52 -0.01 9.65
C ASN A 20 -7.60 1.05 10.23
N PHE A 21 -7.78 2.30 9.79
CA PHE A 21 -6.96 3.42 10.26
C PHE A 21 -7.81 4.68 10.37
N ASN A 22 -7.75 5.33 11.54
CA ASN A 22 -8.56 6.53 11.85
C ASN A 22 -10.06 6.36 11.52
N GLY A 23 -10.61 5.16 11.76
CA GLY A 23 -12.02 4.83 11.47
C GLY A 23 -12.34 4.63 9.98
N THR A 24 -11.34 4.65 9.11
CA THR A 24 -11.48 4.37 7.68
C THR A 24 -10.95 2.98 7.35
N GLU A 25 -11.78 2.17 6.71
CA GLU A 25 -11.36 0.88 6.14
C GLU A 25 -10.70 1.12 4.78
N MET A 26 -9.52 0.53 4.59
CA MET A 26 -8.76 0.55 3.35
C MET A 26 -8.55 -0.88 2.86
N LYS A 27 -9.02 -1.18 1.65
CA LYS A 27 -8.85 -2.48 1.00
C LYS A 27 -7.54 -2.52 0.23
N LEU A 28 -6.63 -3.40 0.62
CA LEU A 28 -5.35 -3.59 -0.04
C LEU A 28 -5.53 -4.40 -1.33
N ALA A 29 -5.09 -3.83 -2.44
CA ALA A 29 -4.99 -4.52 -3.72
C ALA A 29 -3.81 -5.50 -3.74
N CYS A 30 -2.70 -5.15 -3.07
CA CYS A 30 -1.54 -6.04 -2.95
C CYS A 30 -0.69 -5.79 -1.71
N LEU A 31 0.09 -6.82 -1.34
CA LEU A 31 1.21 -6.75 -0.40
C LEU A 31 2.46 -7.29 -1.09
N LEU A 32 3.56 -6.55 -1.00
CA LEU A 32 4.84 -6.95 -1.56
C LEU A 32 5.69 -7.69 -0.54
N ARG A 33 6.12 -8.89 -0.93
CA ARG A 33 7.10 -9.68 -0.17
C ARG A 33 8.41 -8.92 -0.07
N GLN A 34 9.10 -9.05 1.05
CA GLN A 34 10.30 -8.26 1.33
C GLN A 34 11.38 -8.43 0.26
N GLU A 35 11.56 -9.64 -0.27
CA GLU A 35 12.53 -9.96 -1.33
C GLU A 35 12.21 -9.33 -2.70
N ASP A 36 10.94 -9.01 -2.94
CA ASP A 36 10.48 -8.41 -4.20
C ASP A 36 10.54 -6.88 -4.18
N ARG A 37 10.75 -6.27 -2.99
CA ARG A 37 10.78 -4.82 -2.86
C ARG A 37 12.01 -4.24 -3.53
N ARG A 38 11.82 -3.09 -4.17
CA ARG A 38 12.88 -2.29 -4.78
C ARG A 38 12.77 -0.86 -4.25
N PRO A 39 13.86 -0.09 -4.26
CA PRO A 39 13.79 1.33 -3.96
C PRO A 39 12.70 1.98 -4.81
N PHE A 40 11.79 2.70 -4.15
CA PHE A 40 10.68 3.35 -4.78
C PHE A 40 11.19 4.55 -5.59
N GLN A 41 10.85 4.57 -6.87
CA GLN A 41 11.27 5.62 -7.81
C GLN A 41 10.03 6.18 -8.51
N ALA A 42 9.76 7.45 -8.26
CA ALA A 42 8.71 8.20 -8.94
C ALA A 42 9.13 9.68 -9.05
N GLU A 43 8.77 10.36 -10.14
CA GLU A 43 9.14 11.77 -10.35
C GLU A 43 8.60 12.71 -9.26
N TRP A 44 7.43 12.34 -8.70
CA TRP A 44 6.78 13.04 -7.60
C TRP A 44 7.33 12.66 -6.22
N TRP A 45 8.14 11.60 -6.11
CA TRP A 45 8.77 11.20 -4.85
C TRP A 45 10.18 11.80 -4.75
N LYS A 46 10.32 12.83 -3.91
CA LYS A 46 11.62 13.47 -3.62
C LYS A 46 12.13 13.19 -2.20
N GLY A 47 11.51 12.23 -1.51
CA GLY A 47 11.84 11.85 -0.15
C GLY A 47 13.14 11.04 -0.06
N LYS A 48 13.48 10.62 1.17
CA LYS A 48 14.55 9.64 1.35
C LYS A 48 14.15 8.30 0.74
N GLU A 49 15.14 7.42 0.61
CA GLU A 49 14.92 6.06 0.12
C GLU A 49 13.77 5.38 0.89
N SER A 50 12.82 4.88 0.11
CA SER A 50 11.65 4.18 0.59
C SER A 50 11.39 2.96 -0.29
N TYR A 51 10.60 2.03 0.23
CA TYR A 51 10.25 0.80 -0.46
C TYR A 51 8.74 0.66 -0.44
N MET A 52 8.12 0.33 -1.57
CA MET A 52 6.70 0.02 -1.59
C MET A 52 6.43 -1.30 -0.86
N VAL A 53 5.45 -1.28 0.03
CA VAL A 53 5.02 -2.45 0.82
C VAL A 53 3.63 -2.90 0.41
N ALA A 54 2.75 -1.97 0.06
CA ALA A 54 1.38 -2.26 -0.34
C ALA A 54 0.83 -1.18 -1.28
N VAL A 55 -0.31 -1.48 -1.90
CA VAL A 55 -1.18 -0.52 -2.63
C VAL A 55 -2.63 -0.85 -2.27
N ASP A 56 -3.48 0.17 -2.12
CA ASP A 56 -4.91 -0.01 -1.91
C ASP A 56 -5.74 0.15 -3.21
N ASP A 57 -7.01 -0.23 -3.13
CA ASP A 57 -7.96 -0.13 -4.25
C ASP A 57 -8.21 1.32 -4.70
N ASN A 58 -7.85 2.32 -3.89
CA ASN A 58 -7.94 3.74 -4.24
C ASN A 58 -6.65 4.27 -4.90
N GLY A 59 -5.62 3.42 -5.07
CA GLY A 59 -4.35 3.79 -5.68
C GLY A 59 -3.38 4.50 -4.73
N HIS A 60 -3.61 4.46 -3.42
CA HIS A 60 -2.63 4.95 -2.45
C HIS A 60 -1.45 3.98 -2.35
N PHE A 61 -0.25 4.55 -2.21
CA PHE A 61 0.98 3.81 -1.99
C PHE A 61 1.31 3.72 -0.49
N TYR A 62 1.76 2.55 -0.06
CA TYR A 62 2.21 2.33 1.31
C TYR A 62 3.73 2.16 1.28
N LEU A 63 4.45 3.18 1.73
CA LEU A 63 5.90 3.26 1.59
C LEU A 63 6.59 3.08 2.94
N ARG A 64 7.50 2.09 3.03
CA ARG A 64 8.43 1.94 4.15
C ARG A 64 9.62 2.84 3.94
N HIS A 65 9.77 3.82 4.82
CA HIS A 65 10.90 4.73 4.81
C HIS A 65 12.13 4.11 5.49
N CYS A 66 13.34 4.58 5.17
CA CYS A 66 14.58 4.08 5.77
C CYS A 66 14.63 4.15 7.30
N GLY A 67 13.84 5.04 7.91
CA GLY A 67 13.67 5.16 9.36
C GLY A 67 12.70 4.17 10.00
N GLY A 68 12.13 3.24 9.23
CA GLY A 68 11.22 2.18 9.71
C GLY A 68 9.73 2.50 9.56
N TYR A 69 9.34 3.77 9.62
CA TYR A 69 7.96 4.24 9.47
C TYR A 69 7.33 3.80 8.14
N ILE A 70 6.02 3.51 8.19
CA ILE A 70 5.19 3.26 7.02
C ILE A 70 4.29 4.48 6.78
N PHE A 71 4.35 5.03 5.57
CA PHE A 71 3.50 6.14 5.13
C PHE A 71 2.44 5.66 4.17
N LYS A 72 1.21 6.15 4.33
CA LYS A 72 0.20 6.17 3.27
C LYS A 72 0.42 7.42 2.42
N VAL A 73 0.52 7.25 1.11
CA VAL A 73 0.81 8.33 0.17
C VAL A 73 -0.23 8.35 -0.93
N ASP A 74 -0.84 9.51 -1.13
CA ASP A 74 -1.68 9.80 -2.29
C ASP A 74 -0.77 10.31 -3.43
N PRO A 75 -0.66 9.60 -4.56
CA PRO A 75 0.21 10.03 -5.65
C PRO A 75 -0.30 11.27 -6.40
N VAL A 76 -1.59 11.59 -6.32
CA VAL A 76 -2.22 12.74 -6.99
C VAL A 76 -1.95 14.00 -6.19
N THR A 77 -2.26 13.97 -4.88
CA THR A 77 -2.08 15.14 -4.00
C THR A 77 -0.69 15.22 -3.39
N GLN A 78 0.10 14.15 -3.48
CA GLN A 78 1.42 13.97 -2.84
C GLN A 78 1.39 14.08 -1.31
N GLN A 79 0.19 14.01 -0.72
CA GLN A 79 0.03 14.02 0.74
C GLN A 79 0.53 12.70 1.33
N GLN A 80 1.21 12.83 2.46
CA GLN A 80 1.79 11.72 3.21
C GLN A 80 1.22 11.71 4.62
N GLU A 81 0.76 10.55 5.06
CA GLU A 81 0.27 10.32 6.40
C GLU A 81 1.03 9.15 7.03
N THR A 82 1.54 9.34 8.25
CA THR A 82 2.20 8.25 8.98
C THR A 82 1.14 7.23 9.39
N LEU A 83 1.20 6.05 8.79
CA LEU A 83 0.26 4.97 9.05
C LEU A 83 0.72 4.09 10.22
N ALA A 84 2.01 3.78 10.28
CA ALA A 84 2.61 2.95 11.32
C ALA A 84 4.06 3.38 11.61
N LYS A 85 4.54 3.14 12.83
CA LYS A 85 5.90 3.47 13.26
C LYS A 85 6.92 2.47 12.76
N ASN A 86 6.50 1.24 12.49
CA ASN A 86 7.32 0.19 11.92
C ASN A 86 6.46 -0.81 11.13
N GLU A 87 7.16 -1.76 10.48
CA GLU A 87 6.52 -2.77 9.65
C GLU A 87 5.70 -3.80 10.44
N GLU A 88 6.12 -4.13 11.67
CA GLU A 88 5.39 -5.05 12.54
C GLU A 88 4.01 -4.48 12.92
N GLU A 89 3.96 -3.21 13.32
CA GLU A 89 2.72 -2.48 13.60
C GLU A 89 1.83 -2.46 12.36
N PHE A 90 2.38 -2.13 11.19
CA PHE A 90 1.62 -2.16 9.93
C PHE A 90 1.01 -3.53 9.64
N LEU A 91 1.79 -4.61 9.77
CA LEU A 91 1.30 -5.97 9.52
C LEU A 91 0.21 -6.38 10.54
N SER A 92 0.31 -5.92 11.79
CA SER A 92 -0.70 -6.19 12.82
C SER A 92 -2.06 -5.54 12.53
N MET A 93 -2.09 -4.49 11.71
CA MET A 93 -3.33 -3.83 11.29
C MET A 93 -4.08 -4.57 10.17
N ILE A 94 -3.43 -5.55 9.53
CA ILE A 94 -3.97 -6.25 8.36
C ILE A 94 -4.87 -7.39 8.84
N SER A 95 -6.12 -7.37 8.40
CA SER A 95 -7.06 -8.47 8.58
C SER A 95 -7.63 -8.94 7.24
N MET A 96 -8.32 -10.08 7.27
CA MET A 96 -9.11 -10.52 6.11
C MET A 96 -10.42 -9.73 6.07
N ASP A 97 -10.83 -9.31 4.87
CA ASP A 97 -12.19 -8.82 4.62
C ASP A 97 -13.15 -9.98 4.96
N SER A 98 -14.10 -9.73 5.87
CA SER A 98 -15.01 -10.76 6.43
C SER A 98 -16.24 -10.98 5.56
#